data_AF-A0A4Q5P9R6-F1
#
_entry.id   AF-A0A4Q5P9R6-F1
#
_cell.length_a   1.000
_cell.length_b   1.000
_cell.length_c   1.000
_cell.angle_alpha   90.00
_cell.angle_beta   90.00
_cell.angle_gamma   90.00
#
_symmetry.space_group_name_H-M   'P 1'
#
loop_
_entity.id
_entity.type
_entity.pdbx_description
1 polymer ?
#
loop_
_entity_poly.entity_id
_entity_poly.type
_entity_poly.pdbx_seq_one_letter_code
_entity_poly.pdbx_strand_id
1 'polypeptide(L)'
;LGFAGRAPRWAIAHKFAAEQATTILEKIDIQVGRTGALTPVARLTPITVGGVVVSNATLHNADYIKGIGNDGQPLRDGVDIREGDTVIVQRAGDVIPQVVNVILDKRPATAKPYAFPDKCPVCGSHAIRENDEVVTRCTGALVCPAQAVEKLKHFVSRLAFDIDGLGNKQIQEFYDEGIIMHPVDIFTLAKRDARNSKKLRDREGYGEISVRNLFAAIDERRKIELNRLIFALGIRHIGEGNAKLLARHYGSFAAFRAAMLAAAAGQSEQGNTSEAYTDLNNIGGVGDIVADAVVEFFAEQRNVKALDELLGEIEVLDVAQAKTDTPVAGKTVVFTGSLTKFTRDEAKASAERLGAKVAGSVSKKTDYVVAGEDAGSKLAKARDLGVAVLT
;
A
#
# COMPACT_ATOMS: atom_id res chain seq x y z
N LEU A 1 0.35 -18.54 18.96
CA LEU A 1 -0.24 -18.21 17.65
C LEU A 1 0.04 -16.78 17.26
N GLY A 2 -0.32 -15.72 17.99
CA GLY A 2 0.10 -14.36 17.61
C GLY A 2 -0.73 -13.78 16.46
N PHE A 3 -0.19 -12.78 15.76
CA PHE A 3 -0.81 -12.15 14.58
C PHE A 3 0.10 -12.33 13.37
N ALA A 4 -0.49 -12.40 12.17
CA ALA A 4 0.19 -12.33 10.89
C ALA A 4 -0.37 -11.10 10.15
N GLY A 5 0.42 -10.02 10.08
CA GLY A 5 -0.05 -8.75 9.51
C GLY A 5 -1.34 -8.26 10.19
N ARG A 6 -2.45 -8.25 9.44
CA ARG A 6 -3.76 -7.77 9.90
C ARG A 6 -4.67 -8.86 10.51
N ALA A 7 -4.26 -10.13 10.53
CA ALA A 7 -5.11 -11.24 10.97
C ALA A 7 -4.53 -12.01 12.18
N PRO A 8 -5.35 -12.43 13.16
CA PRO A 8 -4.92 -13.32 14.23
C PRO A 8 -4.63 -14.73 13.70
N ARG A 9 -3.54 -15.36 14.15
CA ARG A 9 -3.21 -16.76 13.78
C ARG A 9 -4.04 -17.80 14.53
N TRP A 10 -4.91 -17.37 15.44
CA TRP A 10 -5.71 -18.23 16.33
C TRP A 10 -7.21 -18.21 16.02
N ALA A 11 -7.62 -17.46 14.99
CA ALA A 11 -8.99 -17.43 14.53
C ALA A 11 -9.00 -17.34 13.00
N ILE A 12 -10.01 -17.94 12.40
CA ILE A 12 -10.27 -17.87 10.96
C ILE A 12 -11.74 -17.50 10.77
N ALA A 13 -12.02 -16.66 9.77
CA ALA A 13 -13.38 -16.40 9.34
C ALA A 13 -13.81 -17.52 8.37
N HIS A 14 -14.68 -18.42 8.81
CA HIS A 14 -15.30 -19.40 7.93
C HIS A 14 -16.45 -18.73 7.18
N LYS A 15 -16.19 -18.31 5.94
CA LYS A 15 -17.17 -17.62 5.09
C LYS A 15 -18.12 -18.62 4.45
N PHE A 16 -19.37 -18.20 4.22
CA PHE A 16 -20.32 -18.94 3.39
C PHE A 16 -19.83 -19.01 1.93
N ALA A 17 -20.41 -19.91 1.14
CA ALA A 17 -20.17 -19.96 -0.29
C ALA A 17 -20.51 -18.59 -0.90
N ALA A 18 -19.61 -18.06 -1.74
CA ALA A 18 -19.80 -16.76 -2.36
C ALA A 18 -21.01 -16.82 -3.31
N GLU A 19 -21.89 -15.83 -3.21
CA GLU A 19 -22.95 -15.66 -4.21
C GLU A 19 -22.34 -15.38 -5.59
N GLN A 20 -22.85 -16.11 -6.58
CA GLN A 20 -22.45 -15.97 -7.98
C GLN A 20 -23.64 -15.50 -8.81
N ALA A 21 -23.37 -14.64 -9.78
CA ALA A 21 -24.34 -14.28 -10.79
C ALA A 21 -23.71 -14.35 -12.18
N THR A 22 -24.57 -14.54 -13.17
CA THR A 22 -24.19 -14.59 -14.58
C THR A 22 -24.53 -13.27 -15.25
N THR A 23 -23.57 -12.71 -15.98
CA THR A 23 -23.79 -11.47 -16.76
C THR A 23 -22.92 -11.48 -18.02
N ILE A 24 -23.04 -10.44 -18.84
CA ILE A 24 -22.26 -10.26 -20.07
C ILE A 24 -21.03 -9.40 -19.76
N LEU A 25 -19.87 -9.85 -20.22
CA LEU A 25 -18.64 -9.06 -20.27
C LEU A 25 -18.70 -8.15 -21.49
N GLU A 26 -19.01 -6.87 -21.30
CA GLU A 26 -19.16 -5.91 -22.39
C GLU A 26 -17.80 -5.49 -22.96
N LYS A 27 -16.81 -5.25 -22.09
CA LYS A 27 -15.49 -4.75 -22.47
C LYS A 27 -14.43 -5.06 -21.42
N ILE A 28 -13.16 -5.10 -21.83
CA ILE A 28 -12.02 -5.14 -20.91
C ILE A 28 -11.24 -3.83 -21.05
N ASP A 29 -11.31 -2.99 -20.02
CA ASP A 29 -10.49 -1.78 -19.92
C ASP A 29 -9.18 -2.07 -19.19
N ILE A 30 -8.11 -1.37 -19.57
CA ILE A 30 -6.82 -1.43 -18.88
C ILE A 30 -6.62 -0.18 -18.03
N GLN A 31 -6.49 -0.36 -16.73
CA GLN A 31 -6.12 0.69 -15.79
C GLN A 31 -4.60 0.68 -15.58
N VAL A 32 -3.99 1.86 -15.58
CA VAL A 32 -2.55 2.00 -15.32
C VAL A 32 -2.36 2.49 -13.89
N GLY A 33 -1.80 1.62 -13.04
CA GLY A 33 -1.53 1.95 -11.64
C GLY A 33 -0.29 2.82 -11.44
N ARG A 34 -0.05 3.23 -10.18
CA ARG A 34 1.06 4.13 -9.78
C ARG A 34 2.45 3.67 -10.24
N THR A 35 2.70 2.35 -10.25
CA THR A 35 3.97 1.72 -10.63
C THR A 35 3.99 1.30 -12.10
N GLY A 36 3.03 1.80 -12.89
CA GLY A 36 2.86 1.44 -14.29
C GLY A 36 2.13 0.14 -14.52
N ALA A 37 1.72 -0.61 -13.49
CA ALA A 37 0.98 -1.87 -13.64
C ALA A 37 -0.28 -1.71 -14.49
N LEU A 38 -0.37 -2.46 -15.60
CA LEU A 38 -1.57 -2.54 -16.43
C LEU A 38 -2.49 -3.59 -15.82
N THR A 39 -3.56 -3.14 -15.19
CA THR A 39 -4.56 -3.99 -14.53
C THR A 39 -5.81 -4.08 -15.40
N PRO A 40 -6.17 -5.26 -15.90
CA PRO A 40 -7.40 -5.43 -16.66
C PRO A 40 -8.64 -5.43 -15.75
N VAL A 41 -9.65 -4.68 -16.17
CA VAL A 41 -10.93 -4.55 -15.49
C VAL A 41 -12.05 -4.88 -16.46
N ALA A 42 -12.84 -5.89 -16.11
CA ALA A 42 -14.06 -6.24 -16.83
C ALA A 42 -15.13 -5.17 -16.61
N ARG A 43 -15.68 -4.65 -17.70
CA ARG A 43 -16.94 -3.89 -17.73
C ARG A 43 -18.07 -4.86 -18.00
N LEU A 44 -19.01 -4.91 -17.08
CA LEU A 44 -20.08 -5.89 -17.07
C LEU A 44 -21.42 -5.19 -17.28
N THR A 45 -22.33 -5.86 -18.00
CA THR A 45 -23.73 -5.48 -17.93
C THR A 45 -24.16 -5.54 -16.45
N PRO A 46 -24.75 -4.46 -15.90
CA PRO A 46 -25.03 -4.36 -14.47
C PRO A 46 -25.83 -5.57 -13.95
N ILE A 47 -25.33 -6.21 -12.89
CA ILE A 47 -25.93 -7.41 -12.29
C ILE A 47 -25.87 -7.35 -10.76
N THR A 48 -26.88 -7.86 -10.08
CA THR A 48 -26.90 -7.93 -8.62
C THR A 48 -26.18 -9.17 -8.11
N VAL A 49 -25.22 -9.00 -7.19
CA VAL A 49 -24.48 -10.09 -6.51
C VAL A 49 -24.37 -9.78 -5.03
N GLY A 50 -24.92 -10.60 -4.14
CA GLY A 50 -24.88 -10.33 -2.69
C GLY A 50 -25.56 -9.01 -2.31
N GLY A 51 -26.70 -8.70 -2.97
CA GLY A 51 -27.47 -7.47 -2.72
C GLY A 51 -26.86 -6.16 -3.23
N VAL A 52 -25.75 -6.20 -3.99
CA VAL A 52 -25.10 -5.01 -4.56
C VAL A 52 -25.03 -5.13 -6.08
N VAL A 53 -25.27 -4.02 -6.78
CA VAL A 53 -25.12 -3.94 -8.24
C VAL A 53 -23.64 -3.87 -8.59
N VAL A 54 -23.18 -4.85 -9.37
CA VAL A 54 -21.82 -4.98 -9.89
C VAL A 54 -21.84 -4.64 -11.38
N SER A 55 -21.03 -3.67 -11.78
CA SER A 55 -20.77 -3.31 -13.18
C SER A 55 -19.28 -3.43 -13.55
N ASN A 56 -18.43 -3.72 -12.57
CA ASN A 56 -16.99 -3.85 -12.77
C ASN A 56 -16.45 -5.03 -11.97
N ALA A 57 -15.53 -5.80 -12.56
CA ALA A 57 -14.84 -6.87 -11.87
C ALA A 57 -13.35 -6.90 -12.26
N THR A 58 -12.49 -7.30 -11.33
CA THR A 58 -11.06 -7.47 -11.66
C THR A 58 -10.85 -8.71 -12.53
N LEU A 59 -9.92 -8.60 -13.47
CA LEU A 59 -9.37 -9.73 -14.23
C LEU A 59 -7.91 -10.00 -13.85
N HIS A 60 -7.43 -9.45 -12.73
CA HIS A 60 -6.07 -9.61 -12.18
C HIS A 60 -4.91 -9.19 -13.10
N ASN A 61 -4.61 -9.96 -14.14
CA ASN A 61 -3.48 -9.76 -15.05
C ASN A 61 -3.72 -10.46 -16.41
N ALA A 62 -2.76 -10.37 -17.33
CA ALA A 62 -2.86 -10.94 -18.67
C ALA A 62 -2.99 -12.47 -18.67
N ASP A 63 -2.30 -13.15 -17.74
CA ASP A 63 -2.33 -14.62 -17.61
C ASP A 63 -3.70 -15.10 -17.12
N TYR A 64 -4.28 -14.38 -16.16
CA TYR A 64 -5.62 -14.66 -15.69
C TYR A 64 -6.64 -14.51 -16.81
N ILE A 65 -6.50 -13.56 -17.75
CA ILE A 65 -7.37 -13.49 -18.93
C ILE A 65 -7.18 -14.72 -19.82
N LYS A 66 -5.94 -15.21 -19.98
CA LYS A 66 -5.62 -16.39 -20.80
C LYS A 66 -6.04 -17.73 -20.18
N GLY A 67 -6.50 -17.74 -18.93
CA GLY A 67 -6.78 -19.01 -18.23
C GLY A 67 -5.53 -19.63 -17.62
N ILE A 68 -4.57 -18.83 -17.16
CA ILE A 68 -3.34 -19.29 -16.53
C ILE A 68 -3.26 -18.71 -15.10
N GLY A 69 -3.04 -19.59 -14.13
CA GLY A 69 -2.89 -19.27 -12.72
C GLY A 69 -1.51 -18.71 -12.40
N ASN A 70 -1.37 -18.10 -11.22
CA ASN A 70 -0.08 -17.57 -10.76
C ASN A 70 0.98 -18.67 -10.54
N ASP A 71 0.55 -19.92 -10.38
CA ASP A 71 1.38 -21.12 -10.30
C ASP A 71 1.67 -21.76 -11.67
N GLY A 72 1.23 -21.10 -12.76
CA GLY A 72 1.33 -21.60 -14.13
C GLY A 72 0.30 -22.67 -14.49
N GLN A 73 -0.55 -23.11 -13.55
CA GLN A 73 -1.57 -24.12 -13.81
C GLN A 73 -2.77 -23.53 -14.56
N PRO A 74 -3.47 -24.31 -15.39
CA PRO A 74 -4.64 -23.82 -16.09
C PRO A 74 -5.75 -23.42 -15.10
N LEU A 75 -6.28 -22.21 -15.27
CA LEU A 75 -7.51 -21.73 -14.65
C LEU A 75 -8.68 -21.97 -15.59
N ARG A 76 -9.83 -22.38 -15.03
CA ARG A 76 -11.05 -22.65 -15.81
C ARG A 76 -10.76 -23.60 -16.97
N ASP A 77 -10.01 -24.67 -16.70
CA ASP A 77 -9.60 -25.66 -17.70
C ASP A 77 -8.84 -25.06 -18.91
N GLY A 78 -8.14 -23.93 -18.70
CA GLY A 78 -7.39 -23.22 -19.74
C GLY A 78 -8.26 -22.31 -20.61
N VAL A 79 -9.51 -22.05 -20.21
CA VAL A 79 -10.43 -21.19 -20.95
C VAL A 79 -10.09 -19.70 -20.74
N ASP A 80 -9.86 -19.03 -21.86
CA ASP A 80 -9.63 -17.59 -21.94
C ASP A 80 -10.92 -16.79 -21.74
N ILE A 81 -10.80 -15.53 -21.34
CA ILE A 81 -11.91 -14.58 -21.17
C ILE A 81 -11.90 -13.61 -22.36
N ARG A 82 -13.07 -13.40 -22.97
CA ARG A 82 -13.23 -12.56 -24.17
C ARG A 82 -14.35 -11.54 -23.99
N GLU A 83 -14.21 -10.39 -24.62
CA GLU A 83 -15.30 -9.43 -24.73
C GLU A 83 -16.49 -10.07 -25.45
N GLY A 84 -17.70 -9.85 -24.93
CA GLY A 84 -18.95 -10.50 -25.34
C GLY A 84 -19.26 -11.82 -24.62
N ASP A 85 -18.33 -12.38 -23.83
CA ASP A 85 -18.59 -13.63 -23.11
C ASP A 85 -19.71 -13.46 -22.08
N THR A 86 -20.51 -14.53 -21.93
CA THR A 86 -21.33 -14.70 -20.73
C THR A 86 -20.43 -15.23 -19.61
N VAL A 87 -20.27 -14.46 -18.54
CA VAL A 87 -19.33 -14.71 -17.45
C VAL A 87 -20.05 -14.94 -16.13
N ILE A 88 -19.44 -15.77 -15.28
CA ILE A 88 -19.84 -15.96 -13.88
C ILE A 88 -18.99 -15.03 -13.03
N VAL A 89 -19.67 -14.18 -12.26
CA VAL A 89 -19.06 -13.17 -11.40
C VAL A 89 -19.41 -13.48 -9.96
N GLN A 90 -18.44 -13.33 -9.06
CA GLN A 90 -18.63 -13.48 -7.63
C GLN A 90 -18.00 -12.33 -6.87
N ARG A 91 -18.46 -12.09 -5.64
CA ARG A 91 -17.78 -11.17 -4.72
C ARG A 91 -16.80 -11.94 -3.84
N ALA A 92 -15.51 -11.77 -4.08
CA ALA A 92 -14.46 -12.36 -3.27
C ALA A 92 -14.55 -11.82 -1.84
N GLY A 93 -14.91 -12.70 -0.91
CA GLY A 93 -15.04 -12.36 0.50
C GLY A 93 -16.02 -11.23 0.81
N ASP A 94 -17.07 -11.11 -0.01
CA ASP A 94 -18.13 -10.08 0.04
C ASP A 94 -17.67 -8.64 -0.23
N VAL A 95 -16.48 -8.43 -0.83
CA VAL A 95 -15.96 -7.07 -1.07
C VAL A 95 -15.62 -6.83 -2.54
N ILE A 96 -14.75 -7.63 -3.15
CA ILE A 96 -14.19 -7.33 -4.47
C ILE A 96 -14.81 -8.23 -5.54
N PRO A 97 -15.54 -7.70 -6.53
CA PRO A 97 -16.07 -8.50 -7.62
C PRO A 97 -14.95 -9.03 -8.53
N GLN A 98 -15.04 -10.29 -8.90
CA GLN A 98 -14.11 -10.95 -9.84
C GLN A 98 -14.87 -11.88 -10.78
N VAL A 99 -14.40 -11.99 -12.03
CA VAL A 99 -14.89 -12.99 -12.98
C VAL A 99 -14.26 -14.33 -12.65
N VAL A 100 -15.03 -15.37 -12.36
CA VAL A 100 -14.52 -16.71 -11.99
C VAL A 100 -14.60 -17.75 -13.07
N ASN A 101 -15.58 -17.66 -13.97
CA ASN A 101 -15.72 -18.60 -15.07
C ASN A 101 -16.40 -17.98 -16.30
N VAL A 102 -16.32 -18.68 -17.43
CA VAL A 102 -17.00 -18.34 -18.69
C VAL A 102 -18.00 -19.45 -19.01
N ILE A 103 -19.21 -19.08 -19.41
CA ILE A 103 -20.20 -20.03 -19.92
C ILE A 103 -19.95 -20.23 -21.41
N LEU A 104 -19.08 -21.19 -21.74
CA LEU A 104 -18.57 -21.39 -23.10
C LEU A 104 -19.67 -21.68 -24.13
N ASP A 105 -20.72 -22.41 -23.73
CA ASP A 105 -21.89 -22.71 -24.59
C ASP A 105 -22.64 -21.45 -25.06
N LYS A 106 -22.44 -20.32 -24.38
CA LYS A 106 -23.03 -19.01 -24.70
C LYS A 106 -22.03 -18.04 -25.33
N ARG A 107 -20.81 -18.48 -25.64
CA ARG A 107 -19.81 -17.63 -26.29
C ARG A 107 -20.29 -17.23 -27.69
N PRO A 108 -20.42 -15.92 -27.98
CA PRO A 108 -20.76 -15.48 -29.33
C PRO A 108 -19.69 -15.93 -30.33
N ALA A 109 -20.11 -16.33 -31.53
CA ALA A 109 -19.16 -16.69 -32.61
C ALA A 109 -18.25 -15.52 -33.03
N THR A 110 -18.63 -14.28 -32.69
CA THR A 110 -17.86 -13.06 -32.95
C THR A 110 -16.81 -12.76 -31.88
N ALA A 111 -16.79 -13.49 -30.76
CA ALA A 111 -15.89 -13.23 -29.63
C ALA A 111 -14.43 -13.60 -29.96
N LYS A 112 -13.54 -12.61 -29.89
CA LYS A 112 -12.12 -12.75 -30.22
C LYS A 112 -11.27 -12.88 -28.95
N PRO A 113 -10.18 -13.67 -28.97
CA PRO A 113 -9.20 -13.68 -27.88
C PRO A 113 -8.75 -12.25 -27.55
N TYR A 114 -8.64 -11.92 -26.27
CA TYR A 114 -8.24 -10.59 -25.86
C TYR A 114 -6.75 -10.37 -26.09
N ALA A 115 -6.41 -9.36 -26.90
CA ALA A 115 -5.04 -8.94 -27.13
C ALA A 115 -4.62 -7.94 -26.03
N PHE A 116 -3.88 -8.43 -25.03
CA PHE A 116 -3.34 -7.56 -23.98
C PHE A 116 -2.35 -6.56 -24.60
N PRO A 117 -2.44 -5.26 -24.28
CA PRO A 117 -1.70 -4.25 -25.03
C PRO A 117 -0.20 -4.28 -24.71
N ASP A 118 0.60 -4.09 -25.76
CA ASP A 118 2.07 -3.94 -25.75
C ASP A 118 2.50 -2.47 -25.58
N LYS A 119 1.52 -1.56 -25.57
CA LYS A 119 1.67 -0.13 -25.31
C LYS A 119 0.70 0.33 -24.24
N CYS A 120 1.13 1.28 -23.44
CA CYS A 120 0.30 1.92 -22.43
C CYS A 120 -0.89 2.63 -23.12
N PRO A 121 -2.14 2.34 -22.74
CA PRO A 121 -3.31 2.98 -23.33
C PRO A 121 -3.44 4.47 -22.97
N VAL A 122 -2.65 4.96 -22.01
CA VAL A 122 -2.71 6.35 -21.54
C VAL A 122 -1.64 7.21 -22.21
N CYS A 123 -0.39 6.76 -22.26
CA CYS A 123 0.74 7.57 -22.76
C CYS A 123 1.43 7.00 -24.01
N GLY A 124 0.99 5.86 -24.53
CA GLY A 124 1.54 5.23 -25.73
C GLY A 124 2.94 4.61 -25.57
N SER A 125 3.61 4.80 -24.43
CA SER A 125 4.90 4.17 -24.11
C SER A 125 4.80 2.64 -24.13
N HIS A 126 5.92 1.94 -24.32
CA HIS A 126 5.93 0.48 -24.26
C HIS A 126 5.39 -0.06 -22.93
N ALA A 127 4.64 -1.16 -23.02
CA ALA A 127 4.18 -1.91 -21.88
C ALA A 127 4.89 -3.27 -21.89
N ILE A 128 5.83 -3.43 -20.96
CA ILE A 128 6.71 -4.61 -20.91
C ILE A 128 6.36 -5.47 -19.70
N ARG A 129 6.51 -6.77 -19.87
CA ARG A 129 6.49 -7.74 -18.77
C ARG A 129 7.93 -8.17 -18.55
N GLU A 130 8.49 -7.84 -17.40
CA GLU A 130 9.85 -8.25 -17.01
C GLU A 130 9.88 -9.79 -16.86
N ASN A 131 11.06 -10.38 -17.07
CA ASN A 131 11.24 -11.83 -16.89
C ASN A 131 10.85 -12.21 -15.45
N ASP A 132 10.15 -13.33 -15.29
CA ASP A 132 9.66 -13.86 -14.01
C ASP A 132 8.53 -13.08 -13.30
N GLU A 133 8.06 -11.97 -13.87
CA GLU A 133 6.88 -11.27 -13.33
C GLU A 133 5.58 -11.67 -14.05
N VAL A 134 4.44 -11.53 -13.37
CA VAL A 134 3.09 -11.77 -13.96
C VAL A 134 2.41 -10.50 -14.48
N VAL A 135 2.95 -9.33 -14.17
CA VAL A 135 2.31 -8.04 -14.42
C VAL A 135 3.04 -7.27 -15.51
N THR A 136 2.33 -6.94 -16.59
CA THR A 136 2.82 -6.00 -17.61
C THR A 136 2.77 -4.57 -17.08
N ARG A 137 3.82 -3.78 -17.33
CA ARG A 137 3.95 -2.41 -16.84
C ARG A 137 4.30 -1.42 -17.94
N CYS A 138 3.69 -0.24 -17.86
CA CYS A 138 4.04 0.93 -18.64
C CYS A 138 5.44 1.44 -18.25
N THR A 139 6.35 1.52 -19.23
CA THR A 139 7.70 2.06 -19.08
C THR A 139 7.76 3.59 -19.13
N GLY A 140 6.61 4.24 -19.42
CA GLY A 140 6.53 5.68 -19.60
C GLY A 140 6.95 6.49 -18.38
N ALA A 141 6.92 5.92 -17.17
CA ALA A 141 7.40 6.47 -15.90
C ALA A 141 7.16 7.99 -15.70
N LEU A 142 8.01 8.83 -16.27
CA LEU A 142 7.93 10.30 -16.25
C LEU A 142 6.84 10.90 -17.14
N VAL A 143 6.61 10.32 -18.32
CA VAL A 143 5.67 10.87 -19.32
C VAL A 143 4.26 10.32 -19.18
N CYS A 144 4.04 9.37 -18.25
CA CYS A 144 2.74 8.74 -18.07
C CYS A 144 1.88 9.53 -17.07
N PRO A 145 0.83 10.27 -17.51
CA PRO A 145 0.01 11.05 -16.60
C PRO A 145 -0.76 10.15 -15.61
N ALA A 146 -1.16 8.95 -16.02
CA ALA A 146 -1.79 8.00 -15.09
C ALA A 146 -0.85 7.61 -13.93
N GLN A 147 0.43 7.36 -14.19
CA GLN A 147 1.38 7.07 -13.12
C GLN A 147 1.58 8.29 -12.21
N ALA A 148 1.68 9.50 -12.77
CA ALA A 148 1.83 10.72 -11.99
C ALA A 148 0.62 10.96 -11.07
N VAL A 149 -0.59 10.88 -11.60
CA VAL A 149 -1.84 11.01 -10.84
C VAL A 149 -1.96 9.94 -9.76
N GLU A 150 -1.72 8.66 -10.08
CA GLU A 150 -1.82 7.58 -9.10
C GLU A 150 -0.75 7.66 -8.00
N LYS A 151 0.43 8.22 -8.30
CA LYS A 151 1.46 8.55 -7.28
C LYS A 151 0.97 9.66 -6.35
N LEU A 152 0.35 10.71 -6.88
CA LEU A 152 -0.24 11.79 -6.07
C LEU A 152 -1.40 11.27 -5.20
N LYS A 153 -2.29 10.43 -5.75
CA LYS A 153 -3.37 9.79 -4.98
C LYS A 153 -2.83 8.94 -3.84
N HIS A 154 -1.76 8.19 -4.09
CA HIS A 154 -1.07 7.43 -3.05
C HIS A 154 -0.46 8.34 -1.98
N PHE A 155 0.21 9.42 -2.40
CA PHE A 155 0.85 10.39 -1.51
C PHE A 155 -0.14 11.00 -0.51
N VAL A 156 -1.37 11.33 -0.95
CA VAL A 156 -2.41 11.91 -0.08
C VAL A 156 -3.27 10.87 0.64
N SER A 157 -3.03 9.57 0.42
CA SER A 157 -3.85 8.49 0.98
C SER A 157 -3.77 8.41 2.50
N ARG A 158 -4.75 7.71 3.10
CA ARG A 158 -4.92 7.57 4.55
C ARG A 158 -3.70 7.06 5.32
N LEU A 159 -2.86 6.23 4.70
CA LEU A 159 -1.65 5.69 5.34
C LEU A 159 -0.40 6.53 5.04
N ALA A 160 -0.51 7.49 4.11
CA ALA A 160 0.55 8.41 3.68
C ALA A 160 0.32 9.79 4.34
N PHE A 161 0.01 10.86 3.61
CA PHE A 161 -0.23 12.17 4.25
C PHE A 161 -1.63 12.35 4.82
N ASP A 162 -2.64 11.58 4.38
CA ASP A 162 -4.01 11.63 4.93
C ASP A 162 -4.57 13.07 4.96
N ILE A 163 -4.62 13.70 3.79
CA ILE A 163 -5.04 15.09 3.63
C ILE A 163 -6.54 15.12 3.35
N ASP A 164 -7.31 15.55 4.36
CA ASP A 164 -8.75 15.70 4.22
C ASP A 164 -9.13 16.72 3.15
N GLY A 165 -10.12 16.38 2.33
CA GLY A 165 -10.56 17.20 1.21
C GLY A 165 -9.70 17.09 -0.06
N LEU A 166 -8.56 16.39 -0.03
CA LEU A 166 -7.71 16.16 -1.20
C LEU A 166 -7.74 14.68 -1.62
N GLY A 167 -8.89 14.23 -2.13
CA GLY A 167 -9.12 12.84 -2.53
C GLY A 167 -8.80 12.55 -4.00
N ASN A 168 -9.13 11.33 -4.45
CA ASN A 168 -8.86 10.87 -5.82
C ASN A 168 -9.42 11.78 -6.90
N LYS A 169 -10.62 12.34 -6.68
CA LYS A 169 -11.28 13.25 -7.63
C LYS A 169 -10.54 14.58 -7.71
N GLN A 170 -10.21 15.19 -6.56
CA GLN A 170 -9.51 16.47 -6.49
C GLN A 170 -8.10 16.37 -7.10
N ILE A 171 -7.36 15.30 -6.80
CA ILE A 171 -6.03 15.07 -7.40
C ILE A 171 -6.13 14.94 -8.92
N GLN A 172 -7.11 14.21 -9.44
CA GLN A 172 -7.31 14.11 -10.89
C GLN A 172 -7.60 15.48 -11.51
N GLU A 173 -8.58 16.21 -10.97
CA GLU A 173 -8.97 17.54 -11.44
C GLU A 173 -7.82 18.55 -11.39
N PHE A 174 -7.06 18.58 -10.30
CA PHE A 174 -5.94 19.50 -10.14
C PHE A 174 -4.74 19.13 -11.02
N TYR A 175 -4.54 17.85 -11.30
CA TYR A 175 -3.49 17.43 -12.22
C TYR A 175 -3.85 17.78 -13.67
N ASP A 176 -5.09 17.52 -14.08
CA ASP A 176 -5.56 17.81 -15.45
C ASP A 176 -5.50 19.32 -15.77
N GLU A 177 -5.66 20.17 -14.74
CA GLU A 177 -5.54 21.63 -14.86
C GLU A 177 -4.12 22.17 -14.61
N GLY A 178 -3.14 21.31 -14.34
CA GLY A 178 -1.75 21.73 -14.07
C GLY A 178 -1.54 22.44 -12.73
N ILE A 179 -2.52 22.36 -11.81
CA ILE A 179 -2.48 22.99 -10.49
C ILE A 179 -1.56 22.20 -9.54
N ILE A 180 -1.65 20.87 -9.56
CA ILE A 180 -0.80 19.96 -8.77
C ILE A 180 -0.18 18.94 -9.70
N MET A 181 1.12 19.05 -9.93
CA MET A 181 1.89 18.13 -10.77
C MET A 181 2.83 17.25 -9.93
N HIS A 182 3.30 17.78 -8.80
CA HIS A 182 4.26 17.13 -7.91
C HIS A 182 3.82 17.22 -6.44
N PRO A 183 4.36 16.37 -5.54
CA PRO A 183 3.98 16.43 -4.12
C PRO A 183 4.22 17.80 -3.45
N VAL A 184 5.31 18.50 -3.80
CA VAL A 184 5.61 19.84 -3.27
C VAL A 184 4.55 20.90 -3.68
N ASP A 185 3.87 20.69 -4.80
CA ASP A 185 2.80 21.57 -5.27
C ASP A 185 1.62 21.60 -4.29
N ILE A 186 1.40 20.50 -3.56
CA ILE A 186 0.35 20.40 -2.54
C ILE A 186 0.62 21.41 -1.43
N PHE A 187 1.83 21.40 -0.87
CA PHE A 187 2.19 22.26 0.27
C PHE A 187 2.43 23.72 -0.13
N THR A 188 2.74 23.98 -1.40
CA THR A 188 2.85 25.35 -1.92
C THR A 188 1.53 25.89 -2.48
N LEU A 189 0.47 25.08 -2.52
CA LEU A 189 -0.80 25.40 -3.19
C LEU A 189 -1.39 26.73 -2.72
N ALA A 190 -1.50 26.96 -1.41
CA ALA A 190 -2.04 28.20 -0.86
C ALA A 190 -1.21 29.43 -1.26
N LYS A 191 0.13 29.32 -1.25
CA LYS A 191 1.05 30.40 -1.66
C LYS A 191 0.93 30.69 -3.18
N ARG A 192 0.72 29.65 -4.00
CA ARG A 192 0.53 29.78 -5.45
C ARG A 192 -0.86 30.37 -5.75
N ASP A 193 -1.91 29.89 -5.09
CA ASP A 193 -3.27 30.41 -5.19
C ASP A 193 -3.37 31.88 -4.78
N ALA A 194 -2.71 32.28 -3.69
CA ALA A 194 -2.66 33.68 -3.24
C ALA A 194 -2.07 34.64 -4.28
N ARG A 195 -1.10 34.19 -5.08
CA ARG A 195 -0.47 34.97 -6.17
C ARG A 195 -1.22 34.86 -7.50
N ASN A 196 -2.07 33.85 -7.67
CA ASN A 196 -2.80 33.63 -8.91
C ASN A 196 -3.97 34.61 -9.02
N SER A 197 -4.23 35.11 -10.23
CA SER A 197 -5.40 35.96 -10.49
C SER A 197 -6.70 35.15 -10.45
N LYS A 198 -6.67 33.89 -10.88
CA LYS A 198 -7.81 32.96 -10.79
C LYS A 198 -7.68 32.17 -9.50
N LYS A 199 -8.54 32.45 -8.52
CA LYS A 199 -8.53 31.73 -7.24
C LYS A 199 -9.23 30.39 -7.37
N LEU A 200 -8.76 29.41 -6.60
CA LEU A 200 -9.46 28.15 -6.40
C LEU A 200 -10.88 28.37 -5.88
N ARG A 201 -11.08 29.42 -5.06
CA ARG A 201 -12.38 29.72 -4.45
C ARG A 201 -13.47 30.10 -5.45
N ASP A 202 -13.06 30.55 -6.64
CA ASP A 202 -13.94 31.00 -7.71
C ASP A 202 -14.37 29.83 -8.62
N ARG A 203 -13.88 28.62 -8.35
CA ARG A 203 -14.17 27.41 -9.11
C ARG A 203 -15.44 26.74 -8.60
N GLU A 204 -16.22 26.20 -9.54
CA GLU A 204 -17.39 25.37 -9.22
C GLU A 204 -17.01 24.20 -8.29
N GLY A 205 -17.74 24.06 -7.17
CA GLY A 205 -17.47 23.05 -6.15
C GLY A 205 -16.41 23.42 -5.10
N TYR A 206 -15.71 24.55 -5.25
CA TYR A 206 -14.64 25.00 -4.35
C TYR A 206 -14.98 26.36 -3.75
N GLY A 207 -16.09 26.52 -3.04
CA GLY A 207 -16.39 27.80 -2.37
C GLY A 207 -15.37 28.16 -1.27
N GLU A 208 -15.40 29.42 -0.79
CA GLU A 208 -14.49 29.98 0.23
C GLU A 208 -14.19 29.03 1.41
N ILE A 209 -15.23 28.43 1.99
CA ILE A 209 -15.09 27.53 3.15
C ILE A 209 -14.36 26.25 2.77
N SER A 210 -14.67 25.67 1.60
CA SER A 210 -14.06 24.45 1.11
C SER A 210 -12.55 24.65 0.88
N VAL A 211 -12.18 25.73 0.21
CA VAL A 211 -10.77 26.06 -0.08
C VAL A 211 -10.00 26.37 1.20
N ARG A 212 -10.59 27.14 2.12
CA ARG A 212 -9.98 27.41 3.43
C ARG A 212 -9.72 26.11 4.20
N ASN A 213 -10.68 25.20 4.23
CA ASN A 213 -10.55 23.93 4.93
C ASN A 213 -9.50 23.03 4.26
N LEU A 214 -9.45 23.00 2.92
CA LEU A 214 -8.41 22.28 2.18
C LEU A 214 -7.00 22.80 2.51
N PHE A 215 -6.81 24.12 2.52
CA PHE A 215 -5.51 24.71 2.88
C PHE A 215 -5.13 24.41 4.33
N ALA A 216 -6.08 24.47 5.26
CA ALA A 216 -5.84 24.09 6.65
C ALA A 216 -5.45 22.61 6.79
N ALA A 217 -6.14 21.70 6.08
CA ALA A 217 -5.83 20.28 6.10
C ALA A 217 -4.45 19.96 5.52
N ILE A 218 -4.02 20.68 4.48
CA ILE A 218 -2.66 20.57 3.93
C ILE A 218 -1.63 21.05 4.97
N ASP A 219 -1.89 22.17 5.64
CA ASP A 219 -0.98 22.77 6.61
C ASP A 219 -0.79 21.89 7.85
N GLU A 220 -1.87 21.26 8.34
CA GLU A 220 -1.84 20.31 9.45
C GLU A 220 -0.91 19.11 9.18
N ARG A 221 -0.76 18.73 7.90
CA ARG A 221 0.08 17.61 7.47
C ARG A 221 1.51 18.01 7.09
N ARG A 222 1.95 19.22 7.44
CA ARG A 222 3.37 19.63 7.29
C ARG A 222 4.29 18.92 8.26
N LYS A 223 3.78 18.43 9.40
CA LYS A 223 4.55 17.59 10.32
C LYS A 223 4.12 16.15 10.11
N ILE A 224 5.06 15.26 9.77
CA ILE A 224 4.73 13.88 9.42
C ILE A 224 5.70 12.88 10.03
N GLU A 225 5.20 11.72 10.46
CA GLU A 225 6.03 10.63 10.95
C GLU A 225 6.85 9.99 9.83
N LEU A 226 8.10 9.63 10.12
CA LEU A 226 9.04 9.04 9.16
C LEU A 226 8.47 7.85 8.37
N ASN A 227 7.77 6.93 9.03
CA ASN A 227 7.18 5.78 8.35
C ASN A 227 6.10 6.17 7.32
N ARG A 228 5.36 7.25 7.58
CA ARG A 228 4.33 7.72 6.64
C ARG A 228 4.96 8.41 5.44
N LEU A 229 6.04 9.18 5.66
CA LEU A 229 6.82 9.75 4.57
C LEU A 229 7.40 8.65 3.67
N ILE A 230 8.13 7.67 4.25
CA ILE A 230 8.72 6.56 3.47
C ILE A 230 7.66 5.83 2.66
N PHE A 231 6.49 5.58 3.25
CA PHE A 231 5.37 5.00 2.53
C PHE A 231 4.88 5.92 1.40
N ALA A 232 4.70 7.21 1.66
CA ALA A 232 4.22 8.22 0.71
C ALA A 232 5.11 8.39 -0.53
N LEU A 233 6.43 8.15 -0.42
CA LEU A 233 7.35 8.19 -1.55
C LEU A 233 6.97 7.21 -2.67
N GLY A 234 6.19 6.17 -2.36
CA GLY A 234 5.65 5.25 -3.37
C GLY A 234 6.73 4.42 -4.07
N ILE A 235 7.85 4.18 -3.38
CA ILE A 235 8.95 3.33 -3.85
C ILE A 235 8.40 1.90 -4.09
N ARG A 236 8.77 1.29 -5.21
CA ARG A 236 8.34 -0.08 -5.57
C ARG A 236 8.72 -1.04 -4.44
N HIS A 237 7.88 -2.03 -4.16
CA HIS A 237 8.05 -3.01 -3.07
C HIS A 237 7.99 -2.44 -1.63
N ILE A 238 7.88 -1.13 -1.44
CA ILE A 238 7.78 -0.50 -0.11
C ILE A 238 6.32 -0.31 0.28
N GLY A 239 5.79 -1.30 1.01
CA GLY A 239 4.49 -1.21 1.67
C GLY A 239 4.54 -0.60 3.07
N GLU A 240 3.37 -0.48 3.72
CA GLU A 240 3.22 0.06 5.08
C GLU A 240 4.11 -0.65 6.10
N GLY A 241 4.24 -1.98 6.00
CA GLY A 241 5.08 -2.78 6.88
C GLY A 241 6.57 -2.45 6.75
N ASN A 242 7.08 -2.38 5.51
CA ASN A 242 8.47 -2.05 5.23
C ASN A 242 8.79 -0.62 5.68
N ALA A 243 7.90 0.33 5.40
CA ALA A 243 8.10 1.71 5.83
C ALA A 243 8.20 1.85 7.37
N LYS A 244 7.40 1.08 8.12
CA LYS A 244 7.51 1.01 9.59
C LYS A 244 8.81 0.38 10.07
N LEU A 245 9.28 -0.68 9.41
CA LEU A 245 10.56 -1.33 9.74
C LEU A 245 11.73 -0.37 9.53
N LEU A 246 11.80 0.25 8.35
CA LEU A 246 12.84 1.22 8.00
C LEU A 246 12.85 2.40 8.98
N ALA A 247 11.69 2.99 9.25
CA ALA A 247 11.59 4.12 10.17
C ALA A 247 12.06 3.76 11.59
N ARG A 248 11.69 2.57 12.09
CA ARG A 248 12.12 2.09 13.42
C ARG A 248 13.61 1.82 13.49
N HIS A 249 14.20 1.27 12.43
CA HIS A 249 15.63 0.95 12.37
C HIS A 249 16.49 2.21 12.38
N TYR A 250 16.16 3.18 11.50
CA TYR A 250 16.98 4.38 11.35
C TYR A 250 16.67 5.50 12.35
N GLY A 251 15.46 5.52 12.93
CA GLY A 251 15.08 6.46 13.99
C GLY A 251 14.82 7.90 13.52
N SER A 252 15.55 8.42 12.55
CA SER A 252 15.36 9.76 11.97
C SER A 252 15.45 9.74 10.46
N PHE A 253 14.85 10.75 9.82
CA PHE A 253 14.97 10.91 8.37
C PHE A 253 16.43 11.17 7.95
N ALA A 254 17.17 11.94 8.75
CA ALA A 254 18.58 12.24 8.49
C ALA A 254 19.44 10.97 8.46
N ALA A 255 19.28 10.08 9.44
CA ALA A 255 19.99 8.81 9.50
C ALA A 255 19.60 7.90 8.33
N PHE A 256 18.30 7.80 8.03
CA PHE A 256 17.80 7.03 6.90
C PHE A 256 18.40 7.53 5.58
N ARG A 257 18.31 8.83 5.30
CA ARG A 257 18.84 9.45 4.07
C ARG A 257 20.35 9.23 3.93
N ALA A 258 21.10 9.42 5.01
CA ALA A 258 22.55 9.21 5.00
C ALA A 258 22.92 7.75 4.66
N ALA A 259 22.24 6.79 5.29
CA ALA A 259 22.45 5.36 5.02
C ALA A 259 22.10 5.00 3.57
N MET A 260 20.97 5.49 3.05
CA MET A 260 20.57 5.16 1.67
C MET A 260 21.48 5.80 0.62
N LEU A 261 21.97 7.01 0.85
CA LEU A 261 22.96 7.65 -0.03
C LEU A 261 24.31 6.92 0.01
N ALA A 262 24.74 6.47 1.19
CA ALA A 262 25.96 5.66 1.32
C ALA A 262 25.83 4.30 0.61
N ALA A 263 24.67 3.65 0.73
CA ALA A 263 24.36 2.43 0.01
C ALA A 263 24.34 2.69 -1.51
N ALA A 264 23.69 3.75 -1.98
CA ALA A 264 23.66 4.11 -3.39
C ALA A 264 25.05 4.38 -3.98
N ALA A 265 25.93 5.05 -3.22
CA ALA A 265 27.31 5.29 -3.64
C ALA A 265 28.15 4.00 -3.76
N GLY A 266 27.77 2.93 -3.06
CA GLY A 266 28.43 1.62 -3.11
C GLY A 266 27.89 0.67 -4.18
N GLN A 267 26.91 1.09 -4.97
CA GLN A 267 26.29 0.25 -6.01
C GLN A 267 27.22 0.11 -7.22
N SER A 268 27.45 -1.13 -7.66
CA SER A 268 28.27 -1.46 -8.85
C SER A 268 27.61 -2.54 -9.71
N GLU A 269 28.16 -2.80 -10.90
CA GLU A 269 27.69 -3.89 -11.78
C GLU A 269 27.80 -5.28 -11.13
N GLN A 270 28.70 -5.46 -10.16
CA GLN A 270 28.85 -6.72 -9.42
C GLN A 270 27.96 -6.80 -8.17
N GLY A 271 27.07 -5.83 -7.97
CA GLY A 271 26.20 -5.71 -6.79
C GLY A 271 26.68 -4.64 -5.80
N ASN A 272 26.13 -4.66 -4.60
CA ASN A 272 26.41 -3.69 -3.54
C ASN A 272 26.97 -4.37 -2.29
N THR A 273 28.23 -4.10 -1.97
CA THR A 273 28.92 -4.68 -0.80
C THR A 273 29.19 -3.63 0.29
N SER A 274 28.54 -2.46 0.21
CA SER A 274 28.71 -1.43 1.23
C SER A 274 28.17 -1.88 2.58
N GLU A 275 28.75 -1.37 3.66
CA GLU A 275 28.23 -1.61 5.02
C GLU A 275 26.80 -1.11 5.16
N ALA A 276 26.46 0.01 4.53
CA ALA A 276 25.10 0.57 4.55
C ALA A 276 24.07 -0.34 3.86
N TYR A 277 24.43 -0.96 2.72
CA TYR A 277 23.57 -1.94 2.06
C TYR A 277 23.43 -3.22 2.88
N THR A 278 24.52 -3.66 3.52
CA THR A 278 24.51 -4.82 4.40
C THR A 278 23.62 -4.58 5.64
N ASP A 279 23.71 -3.41 6.26
CA ASP A 279 22.84 -2.99 7.37
C ASP A 279 21.36 -2.98 6.97
N LEU A 280 21.04 -2.43 5.79
CA LEU A 280 19.68 -2.41 5.24
C LEU A 280 19.11 -3.83 5.07
N ASN A 281 19.91 -4.76 4.54
CA ASN A 281 19.49 -6.17 4.38
C ASN A 281 19.42 -6.96 5.69
N ASN A 282 20.12 -6.51 6.74
CA ASN A 282 20.02 -7.13 8.07
C ASN A 282 18.73 -6.77 8.81
N ILE A 283 17.93 -5.83 8.30
CA ILE A 283 16.63 -5.50 8.87
C ILE A 283 15.67 -6.69 8.62
N GLY A 284 15.31 -7.41 9.69
CA GLY A 284 14.41 -8.54 9.61
C GLY A 284 13.07 -8.18 8.94
N GLY A 285 12.83 -8.74 7.74
CA GLY A 285 11.65 -8.46 6.92
C GLY A 285 11.93 -7.59 5.69
N VAL A 286 13.13 -7.05 5.57
CA VAL A 286 13.70 -6.49 4.33
C VAL A 286 14.56 -7.56 3.68
N GLY A 287 14.47 -7.69 2.36
CA GLY A 287 15.35 -8.54 1.56
C GLY A 287 15.81 -7.77 0.33
N ASP A 288 16.68 -8.39 -0.49
CA ASP A 288 17.41 -7.71 -1.56
C ASP A 288 16.51 -6.85 -2.47
N ILE A 289 15.37 -7.39 -2.93
CA ILE A 289 14.40 -6.66 -3.77
C ILE A 289 13.92 -5.35 -3.13
N VAL A 290 13.68 -5.36 -1.81
CA VAL A 290 13.24 -4.18 -1.05
C VAL A 290 14.41 -3.23 -0.84
N ALA A 291 15.60 -3.77 -0.53
CA ALA A 291 16.81 -2.98 -0.33
C ALA A 291 17.20 -2.24 -1.62
N ASP A 292 17.33 -2.96 -2.72
CA ASP A 292 17.63 -2.44 -4.05
C ASP A 292 16.65 -1.34 -4.46
N ALA A 293 15.34 -1.55 -4.28
CA ALA A 293 14.35 -0.55 -4.66
C ALA A 293 14.49 0.78 -3.90
N VAL A 294 14.85 0.74 -2.61
CA VAL A 294 15.11 1.97 -1.84
C VAL A 294 16.43 2.61 -2.26
N VAL A 295 17.47 1.81 -2.45
CA VAL A 295 18.79 2.31 -2.86
C VAL A 295 18.73 2.96 -4.23
N GLU A 296 18.08 2.32 -5.22
CA GLU A 296 17.84 2.89 -6.55
C GLU A 296 17.09 4.22 -6.49
N PHE A 297 16.12 4.34 -5.57
CA PHE A 297 15.42 5.61 -5.38
C PHE A 297 16.38 6.74 -4.99
N PHE A 298 17.35 6.48 -4.10
CA PHE A 298 18.32 7.48 -3.64
C PHE A 298 19.53 7.62 -4.59
N ALA A 299 19.84 6.62 -5.41
CA ALA A 299 20.85 6.72 -6.47
C ALA A 299 20.41 7.68 -7.59
N GLU A 300 19.11 7.80 -7.81
CA GLU A 300 18.52 8.67 -8.83
C GLU A 300 18.42 10.13 -8.33
N GLN A 301 19.31 10.99 -8.84
CA GLN A 301 19.44 12.38 -8.39
C GLN A 301 18.15 13.19 -8.49
N ARG A 302 17.29 12.94 -9.49
CA ARG A 302 16.02 13.67 -9.62
C ARG A 302 15.06 13.37 -8.47
N ASN A 303 15.08 12.15 -7.94
CA ASN A 303 14.24 11.75 -6.81
C ASN A 303 14.72 12.45 -5.54
N VAL A 304 16.04 12.48 -5.33
CA VAL A 304 16.66 13.18 -4.20
C VAL A 304 16.32 14.67 -4.26
N LYS A 305 16.43 15.30 -5.44
CA LYS A 305 16.04 16.71 -5.63
C LYS A 305 14.56 16.96 -5.31
N ALA A 306 13.65 16.13 -5.84
CA ALA A 306 12.21 16.28 -5.56
C ALA A 306 11.88 16.07 -4.07
N LEU A 307 12.62 15.17 -3.41
CA LEU A 307 12.51 14.96 -1.97
C LEU A 307 13.02 16.17 -1.18
N ASP A 308 14.16 16.77 -1.58
CA ASP A 308 14.70 17.97 -0.96
C ASP A 308 13.75 19.17 -1.10
N GLU A 309 13.11 19.33 -2.27
CA GLU A 309 12.07 20.34 -2.50
C GLU A 309 10.86 20.13 -1.57
N LEU A 310 10.40 18.89 -1.41
CA LEU A 310 9.32 18.55 -0.49
C LEU A 310 9.71 18.86 0.97
N LEU A 311 10.91 18.46 1.40
CA LEU A 311 11.45 18.72 2.75
C LEU A 311 11.62 20.21 3.06
N GLY A 312 11.71 21.07 2.04
CA GLY A 312 11.65 22.52 2.23
C GLY A 312 10.30 23.03 2.72
N GLU A 313 9.23 22.24 2.57
CA GLU A 313 7.85 22.62 2.94
C GLU A 313 7.28 21.78 4.10
N ILE A 314 7.97 20.71 4.54
CA ILE A 314 7.53 19.79 5.60
C ILE A 314 8.63 19.53 6.64
N GLU A 315 8.22 19.11 7.83
CA GLU A 315 9.08 18.63 8.91
C GLU A 315 8.82 17.13 9.14
N VAL A 316 9.88 16.33 9.09
CA VAL A 316 9.79 14.89 9.37
C VAL A 316 10.09 14.65 10.83
N LEU A 317 9.14 14.06 11.54
CA LEU A 317 9.27 13.75 12.95
C LEU A 317 10.16 12.50 13.12
N ASP A 318 11.12 12.62 14.03
CA ASP A 318 11.91 11.49 14.47
C ASP A 318 11.02 10.43 15.12
N VAL A 319 11.35 9.18 14.86
CA VAL A 319 10.73 8.05 15.54
C VAL A 319 11.24 8.06 16.97
N ALA A 320 10.31 8.19 17.92
CA ALA A 320 10.63 8.02 19.32
C ALA A 320 11.36 6.69 19.50
N GLN A 321 12.67 6.76 19.77
CA GLN A 321 13.46 5.56 19.95
C GLN A 321 12.89 4.76 21.11
N ALA A 322 12.77 3.46 20.88
CA ALA A 322 12.38 2.58 21.94
C ALA A 322 13.41 2.69 23.06
N LYS A 323 13.02 3.08 24.27
CA LYS A 323 13.96 3.23 25.38
C LYS A 323 14.68 1.89 25.58
N THR A 324 15.99 1.85 25.39
CA THR A 324 16.81 0.64 25.54
C THR A 324 17.18 0.38 27.00
N ASP A 325 17.20 1.43 27.81
CA ASP A 325 17.36 1.34 29.27
C ASP A 325 15.99 1.27 29.94
N THR A 326 15.29 0.16 29.74
CA THR A 326 14.07 -0.14 30.48
C THR A 326 14.05 -1.60 30.92
N PRO A 327 13.31 -1.93 31.99
CA PRO A 327 13.16 -3.31 32.45
C PRO A 327 12.54 -4.26 31.42
N VAL A 328 11.94 -3.72 30.35
CA VAL A 328 11.23 -4.48 29.31
C VAL A 328 11.92 -4.40 27.94
N ALA A 329 13.05 -3.71 27.83
CA ALA A 329 13.79 -3.62 26.58
C ALA A 329 14.32 -4.99 26.15
N GLY A 330 14.11 -5.36 24.88
CA GLY A 330 14.46 -6.67 24.32
C GLY A 330 13.58 -7.84 24.76
N LYS A 331 12.69 -7.62 25.73
CA LYS A 331 11.82 -8.65 26.33
C LYS A 331 10.57 -8.87 25.51
N THR A 332 10.10 -10.12 25.44
CA THR A 332 8.86 -10.45 24.73
C THR A 332 7.67 -10.35 25.68
N VAL A 333 6.73 -9.45 25.38
CA VAL A 333 5.56 -9.15 26.23
C VAL A 333 4.27 -9.56 25.52
N VAL A 334 3.36 -10.22 26.23
CA VAL A 334 2.02 -10.59 25.74
C VAL A 334 0.97 -9.95 26.62
N PHE A 335 0.02 -9.23 26.02
CA PHE A 335 -1.13 -8.67 26.72
C PHE A 335 -2.34 -9.60 26.61
N THR A 336 -3.05 -9.82 27.72
CA THR A 336 -4.29 -10.59 27.78
C THR A 336 -5.27 -9.98 28.77
N GLY A 337 -6.57 -10.23 28.59
CA GLY A 337 -7.63 -9.62 29.41
C GLY A 337 -7.91 -8.15 29.05
N SER A 338 -8.91 -7.56 29.69
CA SER A 338 -9.30 -6.16 29.64
C SER A 338 -8.45 -5.35 30.61
N LEU A 339 -7.71 -4.37 30.10
CA LEU A 339 -6.84 -3.52 30.90
C LEU A 339 -7.63 -2.30 31.38
N THR A 340 -7.47 -1.93 32.66
CA THR A 340 -8.26 -0.86 33.29
C THR A 340 -7.72 0.54 33.02
N LYS A 341 -6.40 0.69 32.81
CA LYS A 341 -5.72 1.98 32.64
C LYS A 341 -5.42 2.37 31.18
N PHE A 342 -5.39 1.39 30.28
CA PHE A 342 -5.02 1.59 28.88
C PHE A 342 -5.90 0.72 28.01
N THR A 343 -6.18 1.16 26.78
CA THR A 343 -6.64 0.22 25.76
C THR A 343 -5.52 -0.77 25.42
N ARG A 344 -5.88 -1.93 24.90
CA ARG A 344 -4.89 -2.96 24.56
C ARG A 344 -3.88 -2.46 23.52
N ASP A 345 -4.31 -1.63 22.58
CA ASP A 345 -3.43 -1.12 21.53
C ASP A 345 -2.51 0.00 22.03
N GLU A 346 -2.99 0.85 22.96
CA GLU A 346 -2.12 1.79 23.68
C GLU A 346 -1.07 1.07 24.52
N ALA A 347 -1.44 -0.02 25.21
CA ALA A 347 -0.51 -0.81 26.01
C ALA A 347 0.58 -1.47 25.15
N LYS A 348 0.22 -2.01 23.98
CA LYS A 348 1.20 -2.54 23.02
C LYS A 348 2.13 -1.45 22.50
N ALA A 349 1.58 -0.31 22.08
CA ALA A 349 2.37 0.81 21.58
C ALA A 349 3.32 1.35 22.65
N SER A 350 2.89 1.40 23.91
CA SER A 350 3.71 1.80 25.05
C SER A 350 4.84 0.79 25.31
N ALA A 351 4.56 -0.51 25.31
CA ALA A 351 5.58 -1.54 25.48
C ALA A 351 6.60 -1.56 24.32
N GLU A 352 6.15 -1.43 23.08
CA GLU A 352 7.05 -1.29 21.93
C GLU A 352 7.94 -0.04 22.06
N ARG A 353 7.40 1.08 22.57
CA ARG A 353 8.16 2.31 22.88
C ARG A 353 9.16 2.14 24.03
N LEU A 354 8.99 1.13 24.88
CA LEU A 354 9.95 0.78 25.93
C LEU A 354 10.92 -0.32 25.46
N GLY A 355 10.94 -0.67 24.18
CA GLY A 355 11.89 -1.64 23.61
C GLY A 355 11.44 -3.09 23.71
N ALA A 356 10.20 -3.35 24.15
CA ALA A 356 9.67 -4.70 24.24
C ALA A 356 9.22 -5.22 22.87
N LYS A 357 9.39 -6.52 22.64
CA LYS A 357 8.81 -7.24 21.50
C LYS A 357 7.41 -7.70 21.87
N VAL A 358 6.38 -7.07 21.32
CA VAL A 358 5.00 -7.47 21.61
C VAL A 358 4.63 -8.70 20.80
N ALA A 359 4.24 -9.77 21.49
CA ALA A 359 3.75 -11.01 20.88
C ALA A 359 2.26 -11.18 21.14
N GLY A 360 1.53 -11.71 20.16
CA GLY A 360 0.10 -11.99 20.34
C GLY A 360 -0.20 -13.33 21.05
N SER A 361 0.82 -14.10 21.44
CA SER A 361 0.65 -15.37 22.14
C SER A 361 1.80 -15.73 23.06
N VAL A 362 1.47 -16.42 24.15
CA VAL A 362 2.41 -16.95 25.13
C VAL A 362 3.14 -18.18 24.56
N SER A 363 4.46 -18.15 24.67
CA SER A 363 5.39 -19.23 24.30
C SER A 363 6.50 -19.33 25.35
N LYS A 364 7.38 -20.34 25.25
CA LYS A 364 8.58 -20.42 26.11
C LYS A 364 9.56 -19.25 25.93
N LYS A 365 9.45 -18.49 24.82
CA LYS A 365 10.26 -17.29 24.54
C LYS A 365 9.61 -16.00 25.06
N THR A 366 8.43 -16.11 25.68
CA THR A 366 7.74 -14.95 26.27
C THR A 366 8.35 -14.68 27.64
N ASP A 367 8.79 -13.45 27.88
CA ASP A 367 9.33 -13.04 29.17
C ASP A 367 8.22 -12.62 30.13
N TYR A 368 7.24 -11.83 29.64
CA TYR A 368 6.15 -11.30 30.48
C TYR A 368 4.77 -11.50 29.85
N VAL A 369 3.78 -11.79 30.69
CA VAL A 369 2.36 -11.72 30.35
C VAL A 369 1.70 -10.68 31.23
N VAL A 370 1.18 -9.61 30.62
CA VAL A 370 0.38 -8.59 31.33
C VAL A 370 -1.08 -9.01 31.26
N ALA A 371 -1.67 -9.31 32.42
CA ALA A 371 -2.99 -9.90 32.57
C ALA A 371 -3.97 -8.93 33.22
N GLY A 372 -4.91 -8.42 32.43
CA GLY A 372 -6.07 -7.67 32.91
C GLY A 372 -7.23 -8.57 33.34
N GLU A 373 -8.40 -7.97 33.56
CA GLU A 373 -9.65 -8.70 33.87
C GLU A 373 -9.97 -9.68 32.72
N ASP A 374 -10.50 -10.86 33.04
CA ASP A 374 -10.81 -11.91 32.05
C ASP A 374 -9.60 -12.39 31.20
N ALA A 375 -8.40 -12.41 31.77
CA ALA A 375 -7.17 -12.83 31.11
C ALA A 375 -7.16 -14.27 30.54
N GLY A 376 -8.13 -15.11 30.94
CA GLY A 376 -8.53 -16.34 30.26
C GLY A 376 -7.40 -17.34 29.95
N SER A 377 -7.47 -17.96 28.77
CA SER A 377 -6.60 -19.07 28.35
C SER A 377 -5.12 -18.73 28.20
N LYS A 378 -4.76 -17.45 27.99
CA LYS A 378 -3.36 -17.02 27.91
C LYS A 378 -2.71 -16.91 29.29
N LEU A 379 -3.47 -16.55 30.32
CA LEU A 379 -2.99 -16.56 31.70
C LEU A 379 -2.72 -17.98 32.20
N ALA A 380 -3.63 -18.91 31.90
CA ALA A 380 -3.42 -20.34 32.19
C ALA A 380 -2.14 -20.84 31.51
N LYS A 381 -2.00 -20.58 30.20
CA LYS A 381 -0.81 -20.98 29.43
C LYS A 381 0.49 -20.33 29.92
N ALA A 382 0.43 -19.12 30.48
CA ALA A 382 1.60 -18.46 31.08
C ALA A 382 2.05 -19.17 32.35
N ARG A 383 1.10 -19.55 33.21
CA ARG A 383 1.36 -20.31 34.43
C ARG A 383 1.94 -21.69 34.11
N ASP A 384 1.38 -22.39 33.13
CA ASP A 384 1.85 -23.71 32.71
C ASP A 384 3.28 -23.69 32.15
N LEU A 385 3.66 -22.59 31.48
CA LEU A 385 4.99 -22.43 30.88
C LEU A 385 5.99 -21.73 31.82
N GLY A 386 5.59 -21.37 33.05
CA GLY A 386 6.44 -20.68 34.02
C GLY A 386 6.84 -19.26 33.61
N VAL A 387 6.06 -18.60 32.75
CA VAL A 387 6.31 -17.23 32.28
C VAL A 387 5.83 -16.23 33.34
N ALA A 388 6.60 -15.16 33.59
CA ALA A 388 6.26 -14.15 34.58
C ALA A 388 4.96 -13.42 34.21
N VAL A 389 4.02 -13.36 35.16
CA VAL A 389 2.73 -12.68 34.98
C VAL A 389 2.72 -11.38 35.77
N LEU A 390 2.35 -10.29 35.12
CA LEU A 390 2.15 -8.96 35.69
C LEU A 390 0.65 -8.63 35.64
N THR A 391 0.09 -8.06 36.71
CA THR A 391 -1.33 -7.69 36.81
C THR A 391 -1.52 -6.19 36.95
#